data_AF-A0A3D3FHS5-F1
#
_entry.id   AF-A0A3D3FHS5-F1
#
_cell.length_a   1.000
_cell.length_b   1.000
_cell.length_c   1.000
_cell.angle_alpha   90.00
_cell.angle_beta   90.00
_cell.angle_gamma   90.00
#
_symmetry.space_group_name_H-M   'P 1'
#
loop_
_entity.id
_entity.type
_entity.pdbx_description
1 polymer ?
#
loop_
_entity_poly.entity_id
_entity_poly.type
_entity_poly.pdbx_seq_one_letter_code
_entity_poly.pdbx_strand_id
1 'polypeptide(L)'
;MQTNPAYYRNPAALVEHACHFNGLAPNVQVKIPVTAAGFVAFEEVIYRGATINATVRFTVPQAITVAEAVERGLTIKPSPP
;
A
#
# COMPACT_ATOMS: atom_id res chain seq x y z
N MET A 1 5.31 -9.52 1.10
CA MET A 1 6.37 -9.14 2.05
C MET A 1 5.87 -8.06 3.00
N GLN A 2 6.03 -8.23 4.31
CA GLN A 2 5.51 -7.29 5.33
C GLN A 2 6.48 -6.13 5.56
N THR A 3 6.00 -4.89 5.42
CA THR A 3 6.75 -3.68 5.82
C THR A 3 7.13 -3.72 7.31
N ASN A 4 8.26 -3.11 7.67
CA ASN A 4 8.71 -3.05 9.06
C ASN A 4 7.58 -2.52 9.97
N PRO A 5 7.08 -3.31 10.94
CA PRO A 5 5.98 -2.89 11.81
C PRO A 5 6.27 -1.62 12.60
N ALA A 6 7.55 -1.30 12.87
CA ALA A 6 7.94 -0.07 13.54
C ALA A 6 7.53 1.20 12.76
N TYR A 7 7.30 1.09 11.45
CA TYR A 7 6.93 2.22 10.59
C TYR A 7 5.41 2.50 10.54
N TYR A 8 4.58 1.80 11.30
CA TYR A 8 3.11 1.89 11.21
C TYR A 8 2.49 3.30 11.41
N ARG A 9 3.26 4.26 11.92
CA ARG A 9 2.88 5.69 12.08
C ARG A 9 3.58 6.64 11.11
N ASN A 10 4.50 6.13 10.27
CA ASN A 10 5.31 6.95 9.38
C ASN A 10 4.98 6.60 7.91
N PRO A 11 4.17 7.41 7.23
CA PRO A 11 3.75 7.12 5.85
C PRO A 11 4.94 7.12 4.88
N ALA A 12 5.90 8.04 5.03
CA ALA A 12 7.07 8.11 4.16
C ALA A 12 7.94 6.84 4.26
N ALA A 13 8.20 6.37 5.48
CA ALA A 13 8.96 5.14 5.70
C ALA A 13 8.21 3.88 5.20
N LEU A 14 6.88 3.86 5.29
CA LEU A 14 6.07 2.78 4.70
C LEU A 14 6.18 2.77 3.17
N VAL A 15 6.08 3.94 2.52
CA VAL A 15 6.22 4.07 1.06
C VAL A 15 7.61 3.65 0.60
N GLU A 16 8.67 4.16 1.22
CA GLU A 16 10.05 3.83 0.88
C GLU A 16 10.29 2.32 0.96
N HIS A 17 9.89 1.71 2.08
CA HIS A 17 10.08 0.28 2.29
C HIS A 17 9.24 -0.57 1.33
N ALA A 18 8.03 -0.11 1.00
CA ALA A 18 7.17 -0.76 0.00
C ALA A 18 7.79 -0.73 -1.40
N CYS A 19 8.32 0.42 -1.83
CA CYS A 19 9.01 0.55 -3.11
C CYS A 19 10.25 -0.34 -3.17
N HIS A 20 11.04 -0.39 -2.09
CA HIS A 20 12.17 -1.31 -2.01
C HIS A 20 11.75 -2.77 -2.22
N PHE A 21 10.71 -3.23 -1.51
CA PHE A 21 10.20 -4.59 -1.66
C PHE A 21 9.59 -4.90 -3.02
N ASN A 22 8.91 -3.93 -3.63
CA ASN A 22 8.38 -4.09 -4.98
C ASN A 22 9.49 -4.33 -6.03
N GLY A 23 10.68 -3.77 -5.81
CA GLY A 23 11.83 -3.98 -6.69
C GLY A 23 12.52 -5.33 -6.57
N LEU A 24 12.16 -6.16 -5.56
CA LEU A 24 12.84 -7.44 -5.32
C LEU A 24 12.44 -8.54 -6.30
N ALA A 25 11.17 -8.59 -6.72
CA ALA A 25 10.66 -9.54 -7.71
C ALA A 25 9.28 -9.11 -8.24
N PRO A 26 8.92 -9.47 -9.49
CA PRO A 26 7.72 -8.97 -10.16
C PRO A 26 6.39 -9.45 -9.54
N ASN A 27 6.42 -10.49 -8.69
CA ASN A 27 5.24 -11.08 -8.05
C ASN A 27 5.11 -10.73 -6.56
N VAL A 28 5.90 -9.78 -6.05
CA VAL A 28 5.84 -9.37 -4.64
C VAL A 28 4.58 -8.55 -4.39
N GLN A 29 3.77 -9.00 -3.43
CA GLN A 29 2.75 -8.17 -2.81
C GLN A 29 3.28 -7.58 -1.50
N VAL A 30 3.26 -6.26 -1.37
CA VAL A 30 3.72 -5.58 -0.17
C VAL A 30 2.57 -5.49 0.84
N LYS A 31 2.78 -6.01 2.06
CA LYS A 31 1.82 -5.89 3.14
C LYS A 31 2.05 -4.61 3.92
N ILE A 32 1.01 -3.80 4.04
CA ILE A 32 0.99 -2.53 4.78
C ILE A 32 -0.22 -2.57 5.73
N PRO A 33 -0.05 -2.23 7.02
CA PRO A 33 -1.14 -2.27 7.99
C PRO A 33 -2.17 -1.16 7.74
N VAL A 34 -3.45 -1.45 7.98
CA VAL A 34 -4.56 -0.49 7.84
C VAL A 34 -4.61 0.47 9.03
N THR A 35 -3.65 1.39 9.06
CA THR A 35 -3.54 2.51 10.02
C THR A 35 -3.78 3.83 9.31
N ALA A 36 -3.93 4.94 10.06
CA ALA A 36 -4.02 6.27 9.46
C ALA A 36 -2.84 6.58 8.53
N ALA A 37 -1.61 6.24 8.93
CA ALA A 37 -0.42 6.38 8.08
C ALA A 37 -0.41 5.40 6.90
N GLY A 38 -0.90 4.16 7.11
CA GLY A 38 -1.04 3.17 6.05
C GLY A 38 -2.00 3.62 4.94
N PHE A 39 -3.11 4.27 5.29
CA PHE A 39 -4.04 4.84 4.32
C PHE A 39 -3.39 5.90 3.43
N VAL A 40 -2.59 6.80 4.01
CA VAL A 40 -1.82 7.79 3.24
C VAL A 40 -0.81 7.11 2.32
N ALA A 41 -0.20 5.99 2.76
CA ALA A 41 0.78 5.27 1.97
C ALA A 41 0.18 4.45 0.82
N PHE A 42 -1.06 3.94 0.93
CA PHE A 42 -1.63 3.03 -0.07
C PHE A 42 -1.68 3.62 -1.47
N GLU A 43 -2.23 4.83 -1.62
CA GLU A 43 -2.38 5.47 -2.94
C GLU A 43 -1.03 5.70 -3.62
N GLU A 44 -0.05 6.22 -2.87
CA GLU A 44 1.30 6.48 -3.37
C GLU A 44 2.02 5.19 -3.78
N VAL A 45 1.91 4.14 -2.97
CA VAL A 45 2.54 2.84 -3.25
C VAL A 45 1.94 2.20 -4.51
N ILE A 46 0.62 2.30 -4.70
CA ILE A 46 -0.08 1.79 -5.88
C ILE A 46 0.27 2.62 -7.12
N TYR A 47 0.30 3.94 -7.00
CA TYR A 47 0.72 4.85 -8.06
C TYR A 47 2.12 4.52 -8.56
N ARG A 48 3.05 4.24 -7.64
CA ARG A 48 4.43 3.77 -7.95
C ARG A 48 4.51 2.33 -8.46
N GLY A 49 3.38 1.68 -8.69
CA GLY A 49 3.27 0.40 -9.38
C GLY A 49 3.34 -0.83 -8.48
N ALA A 50 3.41 -0.67 -7.16
CA ALA A 50 3.45 -1.82 -6.26
C ALA A 50 2.06 -2.40 -6.01
N THR A 51 2.00 -3.74 -5.98
CA THR A 51 0.78 -4.44 -5.56
C THR A 51 0.75 -4.56 -4.05
N ILE A 52 -0.35 -4.14 -3.41
CA ILE A 52 -0.48 -4.14 -1.95
C ILE A 52 -1.35 -5.28 -1.41
N ASN A 53 -1.07 -5.68 -0.18
CA ASN A 53 -1.93 -6.50 0.67
C ASN A 53 -2.21 -5.70 1.96
N ALA A 54 -3.38 -5.06 2.03
CA ALA A 54 -3.79 -4.30 3.19
C ALA A 54 -4.11 -5.24 4.36
N THR A 55 -3.33 -5.17 5.45
CA THR A 55 -3.37 -6.14 6.54
C THR A 55 -3.77 -5.50 7.89
N VAL A 56 -4.06 -6.32 8.90
CA VAL A 56 -4.47 -5.85 10.24
C VAL A 56 -5.74 -4.96 10.17
N ARG A 57 -6.72 -5.42 9.39
CA ARG A 57 -8.06 -4.83 9.27
C ARG A 57 -9.08 -5.74 9.95
N PHE A 58 -9.92 -5.16 10.80
CA PHE A 58 -10.85 -5.91 11.66
C PHE A 58 -12.31 -5.47 11.47
N THR A 59 -12.55 -4.38 10.75
CA THR A 59 -13.89 -3.83 10.55
C THR A 59 -14.24 -3.76 9.07
N VAL A 60 -15.54 -3.82 8.77
CA VAL A 60 -16.05 -3.64 7.40
C VAL A 60 -15.71 -2.26 6.84
N PRO A 61 -15.86 -1.14 7.58
CA PRO A 61 -15.44 0.18 7.08
C PRO A 61 -13.97 0.24 6.66
N GLN A 62 -13.06 -0.39 7.42
CA GLN A 62 -11.64 -0.47 7.03
C GLN A 62 -11.45 -1.18 5.68
N ALA A 63 -12.22 -2.24 5.41
CA ALA A 63 -12.14 -2.95 4.13
C ALA A 63 -12.66 -2.08 2.97
N ILE A 64 -13.74 -1.34 3.18
CA ILE A 64 -14.31 -0.42 2.18
C ILE A 64 -13.31 0.70 1.85
N THR A 65 -12.77 1.38 2.87
CA THR A 65 -11.81 2.47 2.65
C THR A 65 -10.54 2.00 1.92
N VAL A 66 -10.09 0.76 2.19
CA VAL A 66 -8.98 0.16 1.42
C VAL A 66 -9.36 -0.02 -0.05
N ALA A 67 -10.56 -0.53 -0.34
CA ALA A 67 -11.01 -0.73 -1.72
C ALA A 67 -11.06 0.60 -2.49
N GLU A 68 -11.63 1.65 -1.88
CA GLU A 68 -11.69 2.98 -2.48
C GLU A 68 -10.29 3.57 -2.74
N ALA A 69 -9.34 3.39 -1.82
CA ALA A 69 -7.95 3.84 -2.00
C ALA A 69 -7.25 3.08 -3.14
N VAL A 70 -7.55 1.78 -3.29
CA VAL A 70 -7.03 0.98 -4.41
C VAL A 70 -7.60 1.47 -5.74
N GLU A 71 -8.91 1.70 -5.84
CA GLU A 71 -9.54 2.23 -7.05
C GLU A 71 -8.97 3.60 -7.46
N ARG A 72 -8.78 4.50 -6.50
CA ARG A 72 -8.14 5.81 -6.76
C ARG A 72 -6.72 5.65 -7.25
N GLY A 73 -5.90 4.84 -6.56
CA GLY A 73 -4.51 4.58 -6.93
C GLY A 73 -4.35 3.96 -8.32
N LEU A 74 -5.28 3.09 -8.73
CA LEU A 74 -5.30 2.49 -10.06
C LEU A 74 -5.78 3.47 -11.14
N THR A 75 -6.72 4.37 -10.83
CA THR A 75 -7.23 5.37 -11.77
C THR A 75 -6.17 6.41 -12.13
N ILE A 76 -5.34 6.82 -11.17
CA ILE A 76 -4.25 7.78 -11.41
C ILE A 76 -2.99 7.15 -12.01
N LYS A 77 -2.88 5.81 -11.99
CA LYS A 77 -1.75 5.11 -12.57
C LYS A 77 -1.88 5.17 -14.11
N PRO A 78 -0.93 5.77 -14.83
CA PRO A 78 -0.96 5.74 -16.28
C PRO A 78 -0.90 4.30 -16.77
N SER A 79 -1.74 3.96 -17.75
CA SER A 79 -1.70 2.65 -18.41
C SER A 79 -0.28 2.40 -18.93
N PRO A 80 0.31 1.21 -18.70
CA PRO A 80 1.53 0.86 -19.40
C PRO A 80 1.27 0.94 -20.92
N PRO A 81 2.23 1.44 -21.72
CA PRO A 81 2.12 1.42 -23.18
C PRO A 81 1.99 0.00 -23.73
#